data_AF-A0A534L2D6-F1
#
_entry.id   AF-A0A534L2D6-F1
#
_cell.length_a   1.000
_cell.length_b   1.000
_cell.length_c   1.000
_cell.angle_alpha   90.00
_cell.angle_beta   90.00
_cell.angle_gamma   90.00
#
_symmetry.space_group_name_H-M   'P 1'
#
loop_
_entity.id
_entity.type
_entity.pdbx_description
1 polymer ?
#
loop_
_entity_poly.entity_id
_entity_poly.type
_entity_poly.pdbx_seq_one_letter_code
_entity_poly.pdbx_strand_id
1 'polypeptide(L)'
;PFNTTSFLAQASRMGHGPSRAMAAAQELYVRGEISYPRTDNTVYPPSLPVREILDRLRKSSYHDYVERLLERPELEPSRGPIHTTDHPPIHPTAAPAKRREGMRATVYDMIARRFLATLSPPSLSTITEVHLRLGDTEFLAVGGVLVEPGWREILPDDRPMTELPALREGEELTVREVRVVEDRTTPPPLHTQGTLLLTMQRLALGTKSTRHEILDLLFRRQYISGRSIRTTAAGRALVDALTIYGPDVTDPEMTRHLEDRMTAIAEGRATLAEVVDESRRDLHEVLAELRAHQPSLVRWLRDATFLEKDYGPCDACPDGRMVRRRARNGWSFLGCSRFPACRRRLRLSAQGQRLPWTEPESLPETMRLPSPTPAA
;
A
#
# COMPACT_ATOMS: atom_id res chain seq x y z
N PRO A 1 7.88 15.18 6.31
CA PRO A 1 6.45 15.36 6.72
C PRO A 1 5.53 14.38 5.99
N PHE A 2 4.40 13.96 6.56
CA PHE A 2 3.44 13.16 5.82
C PHE A 2 2.52 14.02 4.96
N ASN A 3 2.37 13.63 3.70
CA ASN A 3 1.18 13.92 2.90
C ASN A 3 0.28 12.68 2.86
N THR A 4 -0.86 12.78 2.18
CA THR A 4 -1.86 11.69 2.12
C THR A 4 -1.27 10.38 1.60
N THR A 5 -0.57 10.43 0.47
CA THR A 5 -0.04 9.23 -0.19
C THR A 5 1.02 8.55 0.66
N SER A 6 1.99 9.31 1.19
CA SER A 6 3.08 8.76 2.01
C SER A 6 2.57 8.21 3.35
N PHE A 7 1.57 8.86 3.97
CA PHE A 7 0.87 8.36 5.14
C PHE A 7 0.22 6.99 4.88
N LEU A 8 -0.57 6.89 3.79
CA LEU A 8 -1.26 5.66 3.44
C LEU A 8 -0.31 4.54 3.00
N ALA A 9 0.77 4.88 2.32
CA ALA A 9 1.81 3.94 1.94
C ALA A 9 2.52 3.36 3.17
N GLN A 10 2.83 4.20 4.17
CA GLN A 10 3.37 3.75 5.45
C GLN A 10 2.39 2.83 6.18
N ALA A 11 1.10 3.20 6.27
CA ALA A 11 0.08 2.34 6.88
C ALA A 11 0.01 0.97 6.20
N SER A 12 0.07 0.94 4.86
CA SER A 12 0.10 -0.31 4.10
C SER A 12 1.33 -1.16 4.41
N ARG A 13 2.51 -0.55 4.60
CA ARG A 13 3.74 -1.26 4.99
C ARG A 13 3.57 -1.94 6.35
N MET A 14 2.86 -1.29 7.28
CA MET A 14 2.49 -1.83 8.59
C MET A 14 1.35 -2.86 8.55
N GLY A 15 0.84 -3.21 7.36
CA GLY A 15 -0.23 -4.21 7.19
C GLY A 15 -1.65 -3.66 7.31
N HIS A 16 -1.82 -2.34 7.25
CA HIS A 16 -3.12 -1.69 7.32
C HIS A 16 -3.63 -1.25 5.95
N GLY A 17 -4.86 -1.63 5.60
CA GLY A 17 -5.48 -1.18 4.35
C GLY A 17 -5.63 0.34 4.29
N PRO A 18 -5.27 1.00 3.17
CA PRO A 18 -5.34 2.46 3.01
C PRO A 18 -6.70 3.06 3.34
N SER A 19 -7.81 2.45 2.89
CA SER A 19 -9.15 2.97 3.19
C SER A 19 -9.47 2.95 4.69
N ARG A 20 -9.02 1.92 5.41
CA ARG A 20 -9.19 1.85 6.87
C ARG A 20 -8.29 2.86 7.59
N ALA A 21 -7.07 3.06 7.11
CA ALA A 21 -6.15 4.07 7.64
C ALA A 21 -6.67 5.50 7.41
N MET A 22 -7.19 5.80 6.21
CA MET A 22 -7.82 7.08 5.89
C MET A 22 -9.07 7.32 6.74
N ALA A 23 -9.93 6.32 6.90
CA ALA A 23 -11.12 6.44 7.76
C ALA A 23 -10.73 6.77 9.21
N ALA A 24 -9.70 6.11 9.75
CA ALA A 24 -9.18 6.43 11.07
C ALA A 24 -8.60 7.85 11.13
N ALA A 25 -7.81 8.27 10.14
CA ALA A 25 -7.26 9.62 10.08
C ALA A 25 -8.37 10.69 10.00
N GLN A 26 -9.42 10.47 9.21
CA GLN A 26 -10.58 11.36 9.16
C GLN A 26 -11.26 11.48 10.52
N GLU A 27 -11.41 10.36 11.23
CA GLU A 27 -11.99 10.32 12.57
C GLU A 27 -11.13 11.05 13.62
N LEU A 28 -9.81 11.06 13.45
CA LEU A 28 -8.87 11.83 14.28
C LEU A 28 -8.97 13.33 13.99
N TYR A 29 -9.06 13.70 12.72
CA TYR A 29 -9.23 15.08 12.29
C TYR A 29 -10.54 15.69 12.81
N VAL A 30 -11.66 14.97 12.69
CA VAL A 30 -12.97 15.41 13.20
C VAL A 30 -12.93 15.63 14.72
N ARG A 31 -12.08 14.90 15.45
CA ARG A 31 -11.85 15.09 16.88
C ARG A 31 -10.85 16.20 17.22
N GLY A 32 -10.28 16.88 16.21
CA GLY A 32 -9.30 17.94 16.40
C GLY A 32 -7.93 17.45 16.90
N GLU A 33 -7.60 16.18 16.67
CA GLU A 33 -6.36 15.57 17.17
C GLU A 33 -5.21 15.59 16.16
N ILE A 34 -5.54 15.68 14.87
CA ILE A 34 -4.58 15.86 13.77
C ILE A 34 -5.09 16.94 12.82
N SER A 35 -4.20 17.46 11.98
CA SER A 35 -4.57 18.29 10.83
C SER A 35 -5.29 17.50 9.75
N TYR A 36 -5.85 18.21 8.76
CA TYR A 36 -6.63 17.59 7.70
C TYR A 36 -5.81 16.52 6.92
N PRO A 37 -6.28 15.26 6.83
CA PRO A 37 -5.46 14.15 6.36
C PRO A 37 -5.41 14.02 4.83
N ARG A 38 -6.13 14.89 4.09
CA ARG A 38 -6.15 14.91 2.62
C ARG A 38 -5.40 16.13 2.07
N THR A 39 -4.08 16.05 2.14
CA THR A 39 -3.13 17.04 1.65
C THR A 39 -2.07 16.39 0.75
N ASP A 40 -1.56 17.11 -0.25
CA ASP A 40 -0.35 16.72 -0.99
C ASP A 40 0.92 17.41 -0.47
N ASN A 41 0.74 18.45 0.36
CA ASN A 41 1.81 19.29 0.87
C ASN A 41 2.77 18.51 1.77
N THR A 42 4.06 18.80 1.63
CA THR A 42 5.15 18.22 2.41
C THR A 42 6.02 19.28 3.10
N VAL A 43 5.57 20.54 3.10
CA VAL A 43 6.21 21.68 3.76
C VAL A 43 5.24 22.28 4.78
N TYR A 44 5.66 22.36 6.05
CA TYR A 44 4.85 23.05 7.06
C TYR A 44 4.90 24.57 6.84
N PRO A 45 3.77 25.29 6.99
CA PRO A 45 3.77 26.74 6.84
C PRO A 45 4.55 27.38 8.00
N PRO A 46 5.22 28.54 7.78
CA PRO A 46 5.93 29.26 8.83
C PRO A 46 5.04 29.66 10.03
N SER A 47 3.73 29.80 9.80
CA SER A 47 2.73 30.13 10.82
C SER A 47 2.32 28.95 11.69
N LEU A 48 2.83 27.73 11.45
CA LEU A 48 2.49 26.57 12.26
C LEU A 48 3.03 26.76 13.70
N PRO A 49 2.18 26.67 14.75
CA PRO A 49 2.62 26.87 16.13
C PRO A 49 3.32 25.62 16.67
N VAL A 50 4.52 25.33 16.17
CA VAL A 50 5.28 24.10 16.45
C VAL A 50 5.49 23.90 17.96
N ARG A 51 5.91 24.94 18.68
CA ARG A 51 6.16 24.87 20.13
C ARG A 51 4.88 24.55 20.91
N GLU A 52 3.75 25.16 20.56
CA GLU A 52 2.47 24.84 21.21
C GLU A 52 2.01 23.40 20.94
N ILE A 53 2.25 22.89 19.73
CA ILE A 53 1.96 21.48 19.39
C ILE A 53 2.82 20.56 20.26
N LEU A 54 4.12 20.84 20.38
CA LEU A 54 5.03 20.10 21.27
C LEU A 54 4.54 20.16 22.73
N ASP A 55 4.16 21.34 23.23
CA ASP A 55 3.62 21.48 24.59
C ASP A 55 2.39 20.60 24.85
N ARG A 56 1.50 20.45 23.86
CA ARG A 56 0.37 19.53 23.96
C ARG A 56 0.84 18.08 24.02
N LEU A 57 1.85 17.71 23.23
CA LEU A 57 2.42 16.36 23.19
C LEU A 57 3.18 15.98 24.47
N ARG A 58 3.53 16.92 25.35
CA ARG A 58 4.10 16.62 26.68
C ARG A 58 3.22 15.66 27.50
N LYS A 59 1.90 15.69 27.29
CA LYS A 59 0.92 14.83 28.00
C LYS A 59 0.77 13.43 27.40
N SER A 60 1.78 12.95 26.67
CA SER A 60 1.74 11.70 25.93
C SER A 60 2.95 10.81 26.26
N SER A 61 3.03 9.63 25.64
CA SER A 61 4.20 8.76 25.70
C SER A 61 5.47 9.35 25.07
N TYR A 62 5.38 10.53 24.44
CA TYR A 62 6.51 11.23 23.84
C TYR A 62 7.14 12.29 24.75
N HIS A 63 6.71 12.39 26.02
CA HIS A 63 7.12 13.43 26.96
C HIS A 63 8.64 13.69 26.93
N ASP A 64 9.45 12.67 27.24
CA ASP A 64 10.91 12.82 27.32
C ASP A 64 11.54 13.26 26.00
N TYR A 65 11.00 12.78 24.87
CA TYR A 65 11.47 13.17 23.53
C TYR A 65 11.14 14.63 23.22
N VAL A 66 9.93 15.06 23.60
CA VAL A 66 9.42 16.41 23.40
C VAL A 66 10.19 17.42 24.26
N GLU A 67 10.52 17.10 25.51
CA GLU A 67 11.33 17.99 26.36
C GLU A 67 12.68 18.31 25.71
N ARG A 68 13.39 17.29 25.21
CA ARG A 68 14.67 17.48 24.51
C ARG A 68 14.55 18.31 23.23
N LEU A 69 13.43 18.18 22.50
CA LEU A 69 13.19 19.05 21.35
C LEU A 69 12.94 20.51 21.79
N LEU A 70 12.19 20.72 22.86
CA LEU A 70 11.85 22.06 23.35
C LEU A 70 13.06 22.83 23.91
N GLU A 71 14.06 22.12 24.46
CA GLU A 71 15.35 22.68 24.90
C GLU A 71 16.17 23.29 23.75
N ARG A 72 15.89 22.90 22.50
CA ARG A 72 16.61 23.46 21.36
C ARG A 72 16.20 24.93 21.11
N PRO A 73 17.19 25.80 20.79
CA PRO A 73 16.91 27.21 20.49
C PRO A 73 16.04 27.34 19.22
N GLU A 74 16.36 26.55 18.20
CA GLU A 74 15.67 26.55 16.91
C GLU A 74 15.07 25.17 16.60
N LEU A 75 13.85 25.22 16.07
CA LEU A 75 13.06 24.06 15.66
C LEU A 75 12.63 24.22 14.21
N GLU A 76 13.50 23.81 13.30
CA GLU A 76 13.21 23.80 11.88
C GLU A 76 12.78 22.40 11.43
N PRO A 77 11.53 22.21 10.99
CA PRO A 77 11.12 20.94 10.46
C PRO A 77 11.74 20.70 9.07
N SER A 78 12.20 19.47 8.86
CA SER A 78 12.57 18.99 7.52
C SER A 78 11.38 19.11 6.55
N ARG A 79 11.70 19.39 5.28
CA ARG A 79 10.74 19.68 4.22
C ARG A 79 10.84 18.66 3.08
N GLY A 80 9.70 18.30 2.50
CA GLY A 80 9.67 17.53 1.25
C GLY A 80 9.62 18.42 0.00
N PRO A 81 9.48 17.83 -1.19
CA PRO A 81 9.57 18.57 -2.46
C PRO A 81 8.29 19.31 -2.86
N ILE A 82 7.13 18.99 -2.28
CA ILE A 82 5.84 19.53 -2.69
C ILE A 82 5.40 20.61 -1.69
N HIS A 83 5.18 21.82 -2.19
CA HIS A 83 4.60 22.95 -1.46
C HIS A 83 3.39 23.48 -2.22
N THR A 84 2.23 23.48 -1.57
CA THR A 84 0.93 23.90 -2.12
C THR A 84 0.24 24.87 -1.17
N THR A 85 -0.78 25.58 -1.64
CA THR A 85 -1.50 26.62 -0.89
C THR A 85 -2.70 26.11 -0.09
N ASP A 86 -3.02 24.82 -0.17
CA ASP A 86 -4.24 24.25 0.40
C ASP A 86 -4.13 23.97 1.90
N HIS A 87 -3.50 22.85 2.27
CA HIS A 87 -3.48 22.34 3.63
C HIS A 87 -2.04 22.00 4.03
N PRO A 88 -1.64 22.26 5.28
CA PRO A 88 -0.33 21.85 5.76
C PRO A 88 -0.21 20.32 5.73
N PRO A 89 1.02 19.77 5.76
CA PRO A 89 1.24 18.33 5.91
C PRO A 89 0.52 17.78 7.14
N ILE A 90 0.25 16.48 7.15
CA ILE A 90 -0.43 15.79 8.24
C ILE A 90 0.44 15.86 9.51
N HIS A 91 -0.11 16.40 10.60
CA HIS A 91 0.58 16.58 11.88
C HIS A 91 -0.41 16.50 13.06
N PRO A 92 0.05 16.20 14.29
CA PRO A 92 -0.80 16.22 15.48
C PRO A 92 -1.16 17.66 15.88
N THR A 93 -2.39 17.87 16.34
CA THR A 93 -2.88 19.17 16.85
C THR A 93 -3.24 19.12 18.33
N ALA A 94 -3.42 17.93 18.91
CA ALA A 94 -3.66 17.72 20.33
C ALA A 94 -2.92 16.47 20.81
N ALA A 95 -2.76 16.32 22.14
CA ALA A 95 -2.27 15.10 22.77
C ALA A 95 -3.16 13.89 22.43
N PRO A 96 -2.63 12.65 22.44
CA PRO A 96 -3.49 11.49 22.29
C PRO A 96 -4.50 11.40 23.44
N ALA A 97 -5.74 11.04 23.14
CA ALA A 97 -6.75 10.76 24.14
C ALA A 97 -6.29 9.63 25.08
N LYS A 98 -6.55 9.77 26.40
CA LYS A 98 -6.09 8.84 27.45
C LYS A 98 -6.50 7.36 27.21
N ARG A 99 -7.61 7.12 26.51
CA ARG A 99 -8.04 5.79 26.08
C ARG A 99 -8.23 5.82 24.57
N ARG A 100 -7.31 5.18 23.86
CA ARG A 100 -7.34 5.07 22.40
C ARG A 100 -6.94 3.67 22.02
N GLU A 101 -7.79 3.01 21.24
CA GLU A 101 -7.62 1.61 20.88
C GLU A 101 -7.71 1.42 19.37
N GLY A 102 -7.13 0.32 18.90
CA GLY A 102 -7.18 -0.10 17.50
C GLY A 102 -6.51 0.87 16.53
N MET A 103 -7.06 0.96 15.31
CA MET A 103 -6.43 1.67 14.19
C MET A 103 -6.17 3.16 14.47
N ARG A 104 -7.03 3.83 15.24
CA ARG A 104 -6.84 5.24 15.59
C ARG A 104 -5.59 5.47 16.44
N ALA A 105 -5.25 4.54 17.33
CA ALA A 105 -4.02 4.59 18.10
C ALA A 105 -2.80 4.49 17.19
N THR A 106 -2.79 3.48 16.32
CA THR A 106 -1.70 3.25 15.38
C THR A 106 -1.51 4.42 14.41
N VAL A 107 -2.60 4.94 13.82
CA VAL A 107 -2.54 6.06 12.88
C VAL A 107 -2.03 7.34 13.54
N TYR A 108 -2.52 7.65 14.75
CA TYR A 108 -2.05 8.82 15.47
C TYR A 108 -0.58 8.69 15.88
N ASP A 109 -0.17 7.53 16.41
CA ASP A 109 1.23 7.28 16.79
C ASP A 109 2.15 7.47 15.58
N MET A 110 1.78 6.89 14.44
CA MET A 110 2.52 7.05 13.19
C MET A 110 2.64 8.52 12.75
N ILE A 111 1.55 9.30 12.81
CA ILE A 111 1.55 10.72 12.47
C ILE A 111 2.41 11.52 13.46
N ALA A 112 2.26 11.29 14.76
CA ALA A 112 2.99 12.00 15.80
C ALA A 112 4.50 11.72 15.72
N ARG A 113 4.91 10.45 15.61
CA ARG A 113 6.33 10.09 15.43
C ARG A 113 6.92 10.69 14.17
N ARG A 114 6.17 10.71 13.06
CA ARG A 114 6.64 11.35 11.83
C ARG A 114 6.80 12.86 11.98
N PHE A 115 5.88 13.53 12.64
CA PHE A 115 6.00 14.95 12.93
C PHE A 115 7.20 15.24 13.84
N LEU A 116 7.34 14.51 14.94
CA LEU A 116 8.49 14.66 15.85
C LEU A 116 9.81 14.42 15.11
N ALA A 117 9.91 13.37 14.32
CA ALA A 117 11.08 13.06 13.49
C ALA A 117 11.45 14.19 12.52
N THR A 118 10.46 14.99 12.05
CA THR A 118 10.77 16.11 11.16
C THR A 118 11.47 17.25 11.88
N LEU A 119 11.26 17.39 13.19
CA LEU A 119 11.87 18.41 14.05
C LEU A 119 13.19 17.93 14.67
N SER A 120 13.49 16.64 14.55
CA SER A 120 14.67 16.01 15.13
C SER A 120 15.96 16.32 14.36
N PRO A 121 17.12 16.25 15.04
CA PRO A 121 18.42 16.31 14.37
C PRO A 121 18.60 15.19 13.32
N PRO A 122 19.53 15.38 12.36
CA PRO A 122 19.93 14.30 11.47
C PRO A 122 20.45 13.11 12.27
N SER A 123 20.27 11.91 11.72
CA SER A 123 20.96 10.73 12.21
C SER A 123 22.35 10.68 11.58
N LEU A 124 23.38 10.48 12.40
CA LEU A 124 24.77 10.38 11.95
C LEU A 124 25.23 8.92 12.05
N SER A 125 25.82 8.42 10.99
CA SER A 125 26.35 7.05 10.93
C SER A 125 27.69 7.06 10.20
N THR A 126 28.61 6.22 10.66
CA THR A 126 29.87 5.97 9.97
C THR A 126 29.70 4.75 9.09
N ILE A 127 30.09 4.86 7.83
CA ILE A 127 30.17 3.74 6.89
C ILE A 127 31.64 3.36 6.74
N THR A 128 31.93 2.07 6.86
CA THR A 128 33.26 1.51 6.63
C THR A 128 33.20 0.64 5.38
N GLU A 129 34.00 0.99 4.38
CA GLU A 129 34.19 0.21 3.16
C GLU A 129 35.59 -0.42 3.21
N VAL A 130 35.65 -1.73 3.05
CA VAL A 130 36.90 -2.50 3.12
C VAL A 130 37.07 -3.23 1.79
N HIS A 131 38.13 -2.85 1.07
CA HIS A 131 38.55 -3.51 -0.16
C HIS A 131 39.56 -4.61 0.20
N LEU A 132 39.20 -5.85 -0.10
CA LEU A 132 40.00 -7.04 0.17
C LEU A 132 40.50 -7.60 -1.15
N ARG A 133 41.79 -7.95 -1.22
CA ARG A 133 42.39 -8.57 -2.40
C ARG A 133 42.79 -10.01 -2.09
N LEU A 134 42.27 -10.95 -2.88
CA LEU A 134 42.64 -12.36 -2.82
C LEU A 134 43.17 -12.79 -4.20
N GLY A 135 44.49 -12.95 -4.30
CA GLY A 135 45.15 -13.12 -5.59
C GLY A 135 44.92 -11.90 -6.49
N ASP A 136 44.27 -12.13 -7.63
CA ASP A 136 43.91 -11.12 -8.63
C ASP A 136 42.45 -10.63 -8.51
N THR A 137 41.69 -11.10 -7.52
CA THR A 137 40.27 -10.74 -7.33
C THR A 137 40.09 -9.74 -6.18
N GLU A 138 39.28 -8.71 -6.41
CA GLU A 138 38.86 -7.74 -5.39
C GLU A 138 37.49 -8.09 -4.82
N PHE A 139 37.34 -7.95 -3.51
CA PHE A 139 36.10 -8.11 -2.76
C PHE A 139 35.81 -6.84 -1.98
N LEU A 140 34.54 -6.48 -1.85
CA LEU A 140 34.08 -5.34 -1.07
C LEU A 140 33.27 -5.83 0.13
N ALA A 141 33.67 -5.41 1.33
CA ALA A 141 32.84 -5.50 2.53
C ALA A 141 32.41 -4.09 2.94
N VAL A 142 31.11 -3.91 3.19
CA VAL A 142 30.55 -2.64 3.68
C VAL A 142 29.86 -2.89 5.00
N GLY A 143 30.16 -2.08 6.00
CA GLY A 143 29.40 -2.02 7.23
C GLY A 143 29.24 -0.61 7.73
N GLY A 144 28.57 -0.46 8.87
CA GLY A 144 28.43 0.84 9.47
C GLY A 144 27.90 0.80 10.89
N VAL A 145 28.08 1.94 11.55
CA VAL A 145 27.79 2.15 12.96
C VAL A 145 26.93 3.40 13.10
N LEU A 146 25.84 3.29 13.85
CA LEU A 146 25.01 4.42 14.22
C LEU A 146 25.71 5.19 15.33
N VAL A 147 26.23 6.39 15.03
CA VAL A 147 26.93 7.24 15.98
C VAL A 147 25.94 8.09 16.76
N GLU A 148 25.04 8.77 16.03
CA GLU A 148 23.97 9.56 16.62
C GLU A 148 22.61 9.13 16.02
N PRO A 149 21.64 8.70 16.84
CA PRO A 149 20.37 8.23 16.33
C PRO A 149 19.54 9.34 15.68
N GLY A 150 19.62 10.58 16.19
CA GLY A 150 18.83 11.71 15.68
C GLY A 150 17.34 11.36 15.54
N TRP A 151 16.76 11.62 14.38
CA TRP A 151 15.37 11.25 14.08
C TRP A 151 15.07 9.73 14.16
N ARG A 152 16.07 8.85 14.04
CA ARG A 152 15.88 7.39 14.15
C ARG A 152 15.53 6.93 15.56
N GLU A 153 15.76 7.75 16.58
CA GLU A 153 15.33 7.42 17.94
C GLU A 153 13.80 7.29 18.02
N ILE A 154 13.06 8.20 17.37
CA ILE A 154 11.59 8.22 17.38
C ILE A 154 10.98 7.40 16.24
N LEU A 155 11.74 7.18 15.16
CA LEU A 155 11.42 6.34 14.00
C LEU A 155 12.55 5.34 13.71
N PRO A 156 12.67 4.25 14.49
CA PRO A 156 13.74 3.27 14.33
C PRO A 156 13.60 2.49 13.02
N ASP A 157 14.73 2.06 12.47
CA ASP A 157 14.78 1.17 11.31
C ASP A 157 14.55 -0.28 11.73
N ASP A 158 13.88 -1.05 10.86
CA ASP A 158 13.63 -2.48 11.08
C ASP A 158 14.90 -3.33 10.87
N ARG A 159 15.96 -2.77 10.28
CA ARG A 159 17.22 -3.45 9.98
C ARG A 159 18.40 -2.66 10.55
N PRO A 160 19.08 -3.17 11.59
CA PRO A 160 20.26 -2.51 12.14
C PRO A 160 21.42 -2.58 11.14
N MET A 161 22.32 -1.60 11.23
CA MET A 161 23.57 -1.61 10.49
C MET A 161 24.48 -2.69 11.08
N THR A 162 25.31 -3.30 10.23
CA THR A 162 26.30 -4.30 10.66
C THR A 162 27.65 -3.63 10.76
N GLU A 163 28.25 -3.64 11.95
CA GLU A 163 29.60 -3.13 12.17
C GLU A 163 30.65 -4.13 11.64
N LEU A 164 31.67 -3.61 10.96
CA LEU A 164 32.84 -4.41 10.56
C LEU A 164 33.87 -4.41 11.69
N PRO A 165 34.67 -5.49 11.83
CA PRO A 165 35.79 -5.48 12.75
C PRO A 165 36.78 -4.37 12.38
N ALA A 166 37.53 -3.87 13.37
CA ALA A 166 38.61 -2.93 13.13
C ALA A 166 39.70 -3.61 12.27
N LEU A 167 40.08 -2.97 11.18
CA LEU A 167 41.08 -3.43 10.22
C LEU A 167 42.07 -2.32 9.92
N ARG A 168 43.29 -2.68 9.53
CA ARG A 168 44.32 -1.73 9.08
C ARG A 168 44.63 -1.93 7.61
N GLU A 169 45.01 -0.85 6.93
CA GLU A 169 45.54 -0.96 5.57
C GLU A 169 46.79 -1.83 5.56
N GLY A 170 46.87 -2.75 4.60
CA GLY A 170 47.95 -3.73 4.50
C GLY A 170 47.86 -4.90 5.48
N GLU A 171 46.81 -4.99 6.29
CA GLU A 171 46.60 -6.15 7.17
C GLU A 171 46.31 -7.42 6.36
N GLU A 172 47.06 -8.49 6.65
CA GLU A 172 46.85 -9.80 6.04
C GLU A 172 45.80 -10.59 6.82
N LEU A 173 44.72 -10.98 6.13
CA LEU A 173 43.61 -11.72 6.71
C LEU A 173 43.65 -13.19 6.28
N THR A 174 43.36 -14.10 7.23
CA THR A 174 43.25 -15.53 6.92
C THR A 174 41.91 -15.84 6.27
N VAL A 175 41.94 -16.36 5.05
CA VAL A 175 40.75 -16.86 4.36
C VAL A 175 40.28 -18.16 5.00
N ARG A 176 39.07 -18.14 5.59
CA ARG A 176 38.46 -19.33 6.22
C ARG A 176 37.72 -20.21 5.22
N GLU A 177 37.03 -19.59 4.27
CA GLU A 177 36.21 -20.27 3.29
C GLU A 177 36.13 -19.43 2.02
N VAL A 178 36.19 -20.08 0.86
CA VAL A 178 35.84 -19.48 -0.43
C VAL A 178 34.73 -20.31 -1.03
N ARG A 179 33.61 -19.67 -1.36
CA ARG A 179 32.45 -20.32 -1.96
C ARG A 179 32.05 -19.59 -3.23
N VAL A 180 31.71 -20.36 -4.25
CA VAL A 180 31.04 -19.86 -5.44
C VAL A 180 29.54 -19.90 -5.15
N VAL A 181 28.90 -18.73 -5.13
CA VAL A 181 27.46 -18.62 -4.92
C VAL A 181 26.80 -18.46 -6.29
N GLU A 182 26.02 -19.45 -6.71
CA GLU A 182 25.11 -19.27 -7.83
C GLU A 182 23.94 -18.39 -7.38
N ASP A 183 23.68 -17.32 -8.13
CA ASP A 183 22.53 -16.44 -7.91
C ASP A 183 21.81 -16.19 -9.24
N ARG A 184 20.55 -15.75 -9.17
CA ARG A 184 19.70 -15.53 -10.34
C ARG A 184 19.06 -14.16 -10.25
N THR A 185 18.93 -13.50 -11.40
CA THR A 185 18.13 -12.28 -11.47
C THR A 185 16.70 -12.59 -11.05
N THR A 186 16.15 -11.73 -10.19
CA THR A 186 14.77 -11.82 -9.76
C THR A 186 13.90 -10.90 -10.61
N PRO A 187 12.66 -11.28 -10.94
CA PRO A 187 11.75 -10.38 -11.64
C PRO A 187 11.42 -9.16 -10.74
N PRO A 188 11.01 -8.03 -11.34
CA PRO A 188 10.59 -6.86 -10.57
C PRO A 188 9.53 -7.22 -9.51
N PRO A 189 9.64 -6.69 -8.28
CA PRO A 189 8.71 -7.03 -7.22
C PRO A 189 7.30 -6.54 -7.57
N LEU A 190 6.31 -7.37 -7.25
CA LEU A 190 4.91 -6.97 -7.38
C LEU A 190 4.58 -5.82 -6.44
N HIS A 191 3.64 -4.97 -6.86
CA HIS A 191 3.16 -3.89 -6.02
C HIS A 191 2.45 -4.43 -4.77
N THR A 192 2.70 -3.80 -3.63
CA THR A 192 1.77 -3.75 -2.50
C THR A 192 0.79 -2.60 -2.67
N GLN A 193 -0.23 -2.51 -1.80
CA GLN A 193 -1.16 -1.38 -1.80
C GLN A 193 -0.42 -0.04 -1.63
N GLY A 194 0.55 0.03 -0.72
CA GLY A 194 1.36 1.24 -0.50
C GLY A 194 2.22 1.62 -1.69
N THR A 195 2.92 0.66 -2.32
CA THR A 195 3.72 0.97 -3.52
C THR A 195 2.85 1.35 -4.70
N LEU A 196 1.65 0.77 -4.83
CA LEU A 196 0.72 1.12 -5.90
C LEU A 196 0.18 2.56 -5.72
N LEU A 197 -0.12 2.98 -4.48
CA LEU A 197 -0.48 4.36 -4.20
C LEU A 197 0.63 5.35 -4.59
N LEU A 198 1.89 5.03 -4.29
CA LEU A 198 3.04 5.83 -4.71
C LEU A 198 3.19 5.88 -6.23
N THR A 199 2.97 4.75 -6.92
CA THR A 199 2.94 4.70 -8.38
C THR A 199 1.81 5.54 -8.97
N MET A 200 0.60 5.46 -8.42
CA MET A 200 -0.53 6.29 -8.85
C MET A 200 -0.23 7.77 -8.67
N GLN A 201 0.38 8.20 -7.55
CA GLN A 201 0.79 9.58 -7.36
C GLN A 201 1.84 10.02 -8.39
N ARG A 202 2.87 9.20 -8.64
CA ARG A 202 3.92 9.49 -9.63
C ARG A 202 3.36 9.64 -11.05
N LEU A 203 2.33 8.85 -11.39
CA LEU A 203 1.66 8.90 -12.69
C LEU A 203 0.50 9.91 -12.73
N ALA A 204 0.31 10.71 -11.68
CA ALA A 204 -0.82 11.65 -11.55
C ALA A 204 -2.21 11.00 -11.73
N LEU A 205 -2.35 9.74 -11.33
CA LEU A 205 -3.61 8.98 -11.38
C LEU A 205 -4.39 9.15 -10.08
N GLY A 206 -5.55 9.80 -10.19
CA GLY A 206 -6.38 10.18 -9.07
C GLY A 206 -5.72 11.22 -8.15
N THR A 207 -6.48 11.69 -7.17
CA THR A 207 -6.06 12.74 -6.23
C THR A 207 -5.77 12.16 -4.85
N LYS A 208 -5.25 13.00 -3.94
CA LYS A 208 -5.14 12.69 -2.50
C LYS A 208 -6.43 12.13 -1.88
N SER A 209 -7.58 12.49 -2.45
CA SER A 209 -8.90 12.05 -1.99
C SER A 209 -9.38 10.74 -2.62
N THR A 210 -8.96 10.39 -3.84
CA THR A 210 -9.59 9.28 -4.60
C THR A 210 -8.74 8.03 -4.70
N ARG A 211 -7.40 8.11 -4.62
CA ARG A 211 -6.49 6.96 -4.88
C ARG A 211 -6.79 5.71 -4.03
N HIS A 212 -7.06 5.90 -2.74
CA HIS A 212 -7.36 4.78 -1.83
C HIS A 212 -8.73 4.16 -2.09
N GLU A 213 -9.71 4.96 -2.51
CA GLU A 213 -11.04 4.47 -2.90
C GLU A 213 -11.00 3.72 -4.23
N ILE A 214 -10.24 4.21 -5.21
CA ILE A 214 -9.97 3.51 -6.47
C ILE A 214 -9.35 2.14 -6.18
N LEU A 215 -8.32 2.10 -5.33
CA LEU A 215 -7.66 0.86 -4.95
C LEU A 215 -8.62 -0.12 -4.28
N ASP A 216 -9.40 0.34 -3.32
CA ASP A 216 -10.43 -0.47 -2.64
C ASP A 216 -11.50 -0.97 -3.61
N LEU A 217 -11.92 -0.15 -4.59
CA LEU A 217 -12.86 -0.54 -5.63
C LEU A 217 -12.32 -1.67 -6.49
N LEU A 218 -11.03 -1.62 -6.89
CA LEU A 218 -10.39 -2.68 -7.67
C LEU A 218 -10.38 -4.02 -6.91
N PHE A 219 -10.13 -3.99 -5.59
CA PHE A 219 -10.24 -5.18 -4.75
C PHE A 219 -11.70 -5.65 -4.60
N ARG A 220 -12.64 -4.75 -4.30
CA ARG A 220 -14.07 -5.10 -4.13
C ARG A 220 -14.68 -5.70 -5.39
N ARG A 221 -14.33 -5.17 -6.56
CA ARG A 221 -14.73 -5.70 -7.88
C ARG A 221 -13.96 -6.96 -8.30
N GLN A 222 -13.00 -7.40 -7.48
CA GLN A 222 -12.17 -8.57 -7.74
C GLN A 222 -11.39 -8.44 -9.06
N TYR A 223 -10.92 -7.25 -9.43
CA TYR A 223 -10.00 -7.07 -10.55
C TYR A 223 -8.54 -7.32 -10.14
N ILE A 224 -8.24 -7.08 -8.88
CA ILE A 224 -6.93 -7.36 -8.28
C ILE A 224 -7.09 -8.11 -6.95
N SER A 225 -6.05 -8.85 -6.54
CA SER A 225 -6.05 -9.60 -5.29
C SER A 225 -4.64 -9.79 -4.71
N GLY A 226 -4.56 -10.22 -3.45
CA GLY A 226 -3.31 -10.53 -2.77
C GLY A 226 -2.65 -9.34 -2.04
N ARG A 227 -1.71 -9.64 -1.14
CA ARG A 227 -0.85 -8.65 -0.47
C ARG A 227 0.21 -8.12 -1.43
N SER A 228 0.88 -9.04 -2.13
CA SER A 228 1.58 -8.77 -3.38
C SER A 228 0.52 -8.82 -4.48
N ILE A 229 0.16 -7.64 -4.97
CA ILE A 229 -0.99 -7.43 -5.84
C ILE A 229 -0.76 -8.15 -7.16
N ARG A 230 -1.73 -8.98 -7.54
CA ARG A 230 -1.83 -9.60 -8.85
C ARG A 230 -3.16 -9.24 -9.48
N THR A 231 -3.16 -9.10 -10.80
CA THR A 231 -4.39 -9.05 -11.58
C THR A 231 -5.07 -10.42 -11.54
N THR A 232 -6.39 -10.38 -11.39
CA THR A 232 -7.28 -11.53 -11.61
C THR A 232 -7.40 -11.79 -13.10
N ALA A 233 -7.88 -12.96 -13.52
CA ALA A 233 -8.18 -13.23 -14.92
C ALA A 233 -9.28 -12.28 -15.43
N ALA A 234 -10.31 -11.98 -14.62
CA ALA A 234 -11.31 -10.97 -14.94
C ALA A 234 -10.69 -9.58 -15.17
N GLY A 235 -9.81 -9.14 -14.28
CA GLY A 235 -9.12 -7.86 -14.40
C GLY A 235 -8.16 -7.82 -15.59
N ARG A 236 -7.43 -8.91 -15.83
CA ARG A 236 -6.53 -9.06 -16.98
C ARG A 236 -7.31 -9.01 -18.29
N ALA A 237 -8.41 -9.76 -18.40
CA ALA A 237 -9.24 -9.78 -19.58
C ALA A 237 -9.86 -8.42 -19.90
N LEU A 238 -10.29 -7.69 -18.87
CA LEU A 238 -10.79 -6.33 -19.02
C LEU A 238 -9.71 -5.41 -19.58
N VAL A 239 -8.51 -5.42 -18.99
CA VAL A 239 -7.40 -4.59 -19.46
C VAL A 239 -6.98 -4.97 -20.88
N ASP A 240 -6.77 -6.25 -21.16
CA ASP A 240 -6.37 -6.71 -22.51
C ASP A 240 -7.40 -6.27 -23.56
N ALA A 241 -8.69 -6.35 -23.24
CA ALA A 241 -9.73 -5.92 -24.17
C ALA A 241 -9.80 -4.40 -24.34
N LEU A 242 -9.65 -3.63 -23.27
CA LEU A 242 -9.62 -2.17 -23.35
C LEU A 242 -8.35 -1.68 -24.08
N THR A 243 -7.20 -2.35 -23.93
CA THR A 243 -5.99 -2.00 -24.67
C THR A 243 -6.15 -2.18 -26.19
N ILE A 244 -7.00 -3.11 -26.64
CA ILE A 244 -7.26 -3.33 -28.07
C ILE A 244 -8.33 -2.36 -28.60
N TYR A 245 -9.46 -2.22 -27.89
CA TYR A 245 -10.66 -1.55 -28.41
C TYR A 245 -10.93 -0.17 -27.77
N GLY A 246 -10.06 0.30 -26.88
CA GLY A 246 -10.15 1.60 -26.22
C GLY A 246 -8.84 2.00 -25.55
N PRO A 247 -7.70 1.99 -26.28
CA PRO A 247 -6.37 2.16 -25.71
C PRO A 247 -6.24 3.47 -24.92
N ASP A 248 -6.87 4.54 -25.37
CA ASP A 248 -6.83 5.86 -24.73
C ASP A 248 -7.34 5.81 -23.28
N VAL A 249 -8.37 5.01 -22.99
CA VAL A 249 -8.91 4.85 -21.62
C VAL A 249 -7.95 4.10 -20.70
N THR A 250 -7.09 3.26 -21.26
CA THR A 250 -6.08 2.52 -20.49
C THR A 250 -4.80 3.30 -20.28
N ASP A 251 -4.61 4.40 -21.01
CA ASP A 251 -3.43 5.23 -20.90
C ASP A 251 -3.54 6.22 -19.72
N PRO A 252 -2.47 6.36 -18.89
CA PRO A 252 -2.46 7.36 -17.83
C PRO A 252 -2.68 8.80 -18.29
N GLU A 253 -2.30 9.14 -19.53
CA GLU A 253 -2.40 10.50 -20.08
C GLU A 253 -3.85 10.97 -20.20
N MET A 254 -4.78 10.13 -20.65
CA MET A 254 -6.19 10.53 -20.75
C MET A 254 -6.77 10.85 -19.37
N THR A 255 -6.45 10.03 -18.37
CA THR A 255 -6.90 10.27 -16.98
C THR A 255 -6.27 11.54 -16.41
N ARG A 256 -4.96 11.73 -16.63
CA ARG A 256 -4.23 12.92 -16.18
C ARG A 256 -4.78 14.18 -16.83
N HIS A 257 -5.05 14.14 -18.14
CA HIS A 257 -5.64 15.25 -18.88
C HIS A 257 -6.98 15.66 -18.26
N LEU A 258 -7.88 14.72 -17.98
CA LEU A 258 -9.14 15.04 -17.31
C LEU A 258 -8.94 15.68 -15.93
N GLU A 259 -7.99 15.19 -15.13
CA GLU A 259 -7.64 15.79 -13.82
C GLU A 259 -7.11 17.23 -13.99
N ASP A 260 -6.21 17.47 -14.96
CA ASP A 260 -5.66 18.79 -15.27
C ASP A 260 -6.75 19.77 -15.72
N ARG A 261 -7.72 19.29 -16.51
CA ARG A 261 -8.89 20.08 -16.95
C ARG A 261 -9.81 20.41 -15.77
N MET A 262 -10.04 19.47 -14.85
CA MET A 262 -10.77 19.75 -13.60
C MET A 262 -10.04 20.77 -12.71
N THR A 263 -8.72 20.69 -12.62
CA THR A 263 -7.90 21.71 -11.93
C THR A 263 -8.02 23.08 -12.60
N ALA A 264 -8.03 23.13 -13.92
CA ALA A 264 -8.24 24.38 -14.66
C ALA A 264 -9.58 25.04 -14.32
N ILE A 265 -10.65 24.27 -14.04
CA ILE A 265 -11.93 24.82 -13.54
C ILE A 265 -11.74 25.45 -12.17
N ALA A 266 -11.09 24.74 -11.23
CA ALA A 266 -10.88 25.22 -9.86
C ALA A 266 -10.05 26.52 -9.81
N GLU A 267 -9.16 26.71 -10.78
CA GLU A 267 -8.32 27.91 -10.91
C GLU A 267 -8.95 29.01 -11.79
N GLY A 268 -10.16 28.80 -12.33
CA GLY A 268 -10.84 29.76 -13.20
C GLY A 268 -10.24 29.88 -14.61
N ARG A 269 -9.43 28.91 -15.04
CA ARG A 269 -8.80 28.83 -16.36
C ARG A 269 -9.61 28.05 -17.40
N ALA A 270 -10.69 27.38 -16.99
CA ALA A 270 -11.62 26.66 -17.86
C ALA A 270 -13.04 26.70 -17.28
N THR A 271 -14.06 26.55 -18.12
CA THR A 271 -15.45 26.45 -17.68
C THR A 271 -15.91 25.00 -17.55
N LEU A 272 -16.91 24.76 -16.70
CA LEU A 272 -17.53 23.44 -16.57
C LEU A 272 -18.07 22.92 -17.91
N ALA A 273 -18.71 23.79 -18.70
CA ALA A 273 -19.29 23.41 -19.98
C ALA A 273 -18.22 22.90 -20.96
N GLU A 274 -17.11 23.64 -21.13
CA GLU A 274 -16.03 23.25 -22.02
C GLU A 274 -15.44 21.88 -21.66
N VAL A 275 -15.13 21.66 -20.38
CA VAL A 275 -14.52 20.41 -19.91
C VAL A 275 -15.49 19.23 -20.03
N VAL A 276 -16.77 19.44 -19.74
CA VAL A 276 -17.79 18.40 -19.91
C VAL A 276 -18.00 18.05 -21.38
N ASP A 277 -18.05 19.04 -22.28
CA ASP A 277 -18.24 18.80 -23.72
C ASP A 277 -17.03 18.11 -24.36
N GLU A 278 -15.82 18.46 -23.94
CA GLU A 278 -14.58 17.73 -24.26
C GLU A 278 -14.64 16.28 -23.79
N SER A 279 -14.85 16.06 -22.49
CA SER A 279 -14.90 14.70 -21.91
C SER A 279 -15.99 13.83 -22.54
N ARG A 280 -17.15 14.41 -22.88
CA ARG A 280 -18.23 13.69 -23.59
C ARG A 280 -17.80 13.25 -24.98
N ARG A 281 -17.11 14.09 -25.74
CA ARG A 281 -16.62 13.75 -27.08
C ARG A 281 -15.64 12.59 -27.00
N ASP A 282 -14.63 12.69 -26.14
CA ASP A 282 -13.63 11.63 -25.96
C ASP A 282 -14.29 10.30 -25.54
N LEU A 283 -15.24 10.34 -24.61
CA LEU A 283 -15.98 9.15 -24.19
C LEU A 283 -16.85 8.57 -25.32
N HIS A 284 -17.46 9.41 -26.15
CA HIS A 284 -18.27 8.96 -27.28
C HIS A 284 -17.43 8.19 -28.31
N GLU A 285 -16.22 8.64 -28.60
CA GLU A 285 -15.28 7.99 -29.53
C GLU A 285 -14.90 6.60 -29.01
N VAL A 286 -14.47 6.50 -27.75
CA VAL A 286 -14.15 5.21 -27.10
C VAL A 286 -15.37 4.28 -27.10
N LEU A 287 -16.55 4.77 -26.72
CA LEU A 287 -17.75 3.94 -26.64
C LEU A 287 -18.22 3.46 -28.01
N ALA A 288 -18.00 4.25 -29.08
CA ALA A 288 -18.32 3.82 -30.43
C ALA A 288 -17.47 2.61 -30.83
N GLU A 289 -16.17 2.66 -30.56
CA GLU A 289 -15.22 1.57 -30.84
C GLU A 289 -15.56 0.29 -30.06
N LEU A 290 -15.80 0.43 -28.75
CA LEU A 290 -16.19 -0.70 -27.89
C LEU A 290 -17.52 -1.34 -28.32
N ARG A 291 -18.50 -0.53 -28.77
CA ARG A 291 -19.80 -1.03 -29.25
C ARG A 291 -19.68 -1.75 -30.58
N ALA A 292 -18.88 -1.23 -31.51
CA ALA A 292 -18.62 -1.90 -32.79
C ALA A 292 -18.05 -3.31 -32.59
N HIS A 293 -17.27 -3.52 -31.53
CA HIS A 293 -16.63 -4.79 -31.20
C HIS A 293 -17.27 -5.56 -30.04
N GLN A 294 -18.51 -5.22 -29.66
CA GLN A 294 -19.21 -5.83 -28.52
C GLN A 294 -19.26 -7.37 -28.56
N PRO A 295 -19.56 -8.06 -29.68
CA PRO A 295 -19.61 -9.52 -29.71
C PRO A 295 -18.27 -10.17 -29.35
N SER A 296 -17.18 -9.62 -29.90
CA SER A 296 -15.80 -10.07 -29.63
C SER A 296 -15.42 -9.83 -28.17
N LEU A 297 -15.75 -8.66 -27.63
CA LEU A 297 -15.51 -8.30 -26.23
C LEU A 297 -16.24 -9.24 -25.26
N VAL A 298 -17.52 -9.52 -25.52
CA VAL A 298 -18.32 -10.43 -24.67
C VAL A 298 -17.74 -11.83 -24.68
N ARG A 299 -17.34 -12.34 -25.86
CA ARG A 299 -16.69 -13.65 -25.97
C ARG A 299 -15.39 -13.69 -25.17
N TRP A 300 -14.51 -12.71 -25.38
CA TRP A 300 -13.23 -12.61 -24.68
C TRP A 300 -13.39 -12.60 -23.16
N LEU A 301 -14.29 -11.75 -22.64
CA LEU A 301 -14.54 -11.66 -21.20
C LEU A 301 -15.15 -12.95 -20.63
N ARG A 302 -16.01 -13.64 -21.39
CA ARG A 302 -16.57 -14.94 -20.98
C ARG A 302 -15.49 -16.01 -20.90
N ASP A 303 -14.65 -16.13 -21.94
CA ASP A 303 -13.61 -17.15 -22.02
C ASP A 303 -12.60 -16.97 -20.87
N ALA A 304 -12.20 -15.73 -20.59
CA ALA A 304 -11.26 -15.44 -19.51
C ALA A 304 -11.86 -15.61 -18.09
N THR A 305 -13.13 -15.26 -17.88
CA THR A 305 -13.80 -15.46 -16.57
C THR A 305 -14.21 -16.90 -16.31
N PHE A 306 -14.39 -17.70 -17.36
CA PHE A 306 -14.62 -19.15 -17.25
C PHE A 306 -13.38 -19.87 -16.74
N LEU A 307 -12.19 -19.51 -17.26
CA LEU A 307 -10.89 -20.03 -16.80
C LEU A 307 -10.59 -19.73 -15.32
N GLU A 308 -11.12 -18.63 -14.78
CA GLU A 308 -10.88 -18.23 -13.39
C GLU A 308 -11.75 -18.94 -12.34
N LYS A 309 -12.94 -19.38 -12.76
CA LYS A 309 -13.86 -20.14 -11.91
C LYS A 309 -13.63 -21.64 -11.98
N ASP A 310 -12.73 -22.07 -12.86
CA ASP A 310 -12.42 -23.46 -13.10
C ASP A 310 -11.19 -23.89 -12.31
N TYR A 311 -11.43 -24.31 -11.07
CA TYR A 311 -10.41 -24.97 -10.26
C TYR A 311 -10.40 -26.47 -10.60
N GLY A 312 -10.44 -26.83 -11.88
CA GLY A 312 -10.39 -28.19 -12.42
C GLY A 312 -11.55 -29.12 -12.02
N PRO A 313 -11.45 -30.42 -12.41
CA PRO A 313 -12.50 -31.39 -12.15
C PRO A 313 -12.70 -31.62 -10.65
N CYS A 314 -13.96 -31.89 -10.29
CA CYS A 314 -14.33 -32.34 -8.96
C CYS A 314 -13.76 -33.74 -8.74
N ASP A 315 -13.05 -33.93 -7.64
CA ASP A 315 -12.49 -35.22 -7.24
C ASP A 315 -13.55 -36.19 -6.65
N ALA A 316 -14.81 -35.75 -6.54
CA ALA A 316 -15.91 -36.54 -6.00
C ALA A 316 -17.03 -36.84 -7.00
N CYS A 317 -17.01 -36.26 -8.21
CA CYS A 317 -17.97 -36.64 -9.26
C CYS A 317 -17.41 -36.37 -10.66
N PRO A 318 -17.81 -37.18 -11.66
CA PRO A 318 -17.24 -37.13 -13.01
C PRO A 318 -17.61 -35.85 -13.77
N ASP A 319 -18.82 -35.33 -13.58
CA ASP A 319 -19.32 -34.17 -14.35
C ASP A 319 -19.21 -32.83 -13.59
N GLY A 320 -18.59 -32.83 -12.41
CA GLY A 320 -18.46 -31.62 -11.58
C GLY A 320 -17.16 -30.88 -11.84
N ARG A 321 -17.18 -29.55 -11.71
CA ARG A 321 -15.97 -28.71 -11.64
C ARG A 321 -15.92 -27.97 -10.31
N MET A 322 -14.72 -27.69 -9.80
CA MET A 322 -14.57 -26.96 -8.54
C MET A 322 -14.65 -25.46 -8.82
N VAL A 323 -15.56 -24.77 -8.12
CA VAL A 323 -15.79 -23.33 -8.25
C VAL A 323 -15.63 -22.64 -6.90
N ARG A 324 -15.15 -21.40 -6.88
CA ARG A 324 -15.05 -20.61 -5.64
C ARG A 324 -16.46 -20.18 -5.17
N ARG A 325 -16.78 -20.49 -3.91
CA ARG A 325 -18.01 -20.14 -3.21
C ARG A 325 -17.70 -19.34 -1.94
N ARG A 326 -18.67 -18.59 -1.44
CA ARG A 326 -18.56 -17.79 -0.22
C ARG A 326 -19.53 -18.30 0.84
N ALA A 327 -19.02 -18.52 2.05
CA ALA A 327 -19.82 -18.92 3.20
C ALA A 327 -20.51 -17.71 3.84
N ARG A 328 -21.54 -17.96 4.66
CA ARG A 328 -22.31 -16.91 5.37
C ARG A 328 -21.44 -16.07 6.32
N ASN A 329 -20.37 -16.65 6.86
CA ASN A 329 -19.36 -15.97 7.69
C ASN A 329 -18.30 -15.20 6.87
N GLY A 330 -18.48 -15.08 5.56
CA GLY A 330 -17.62 -14.29 4.67
C GLY A 330 -16.40 -15.01 4.11
N TRP A 331 -16.06 -16.21 4.58
CA TRP A 331 -14.91 -16.99 4.10
C TRP A 331 -15.15 -17.58 2.71
N SER A 332 -14.10 -17.64 1.89
CA SER A 332 -14.14 -18.29 0.56
C SER A 332 -13.68 -19.74 0.64
N PHE A 333 -14.31 -20.62 -0.12
CA PHE A 333 -13.92 -22.02 -0.29
C PHE A 333 -14.16 -22.49 -1.72
N LEU A 334 -13.64 -23.65 -2.10
CA LEU A 334 -14.02 -24.30 -3.35
C LEU A 334 -15.16 -25.28 -3.10
N GLY A 335 -16.24 -25.20 -3.87
CA GLY A 335 -17.32 -26.17 -3.86
C GLY A 335 -17.63 -26.68 -5.26
N CYS A 336 -18.18 -27.88 -5.38
CA CYS A 336 -18.55 -28.42 -6.69
C CYS A 336 -19.65 -27.57 -7.37
N SER A 337 -19.57 -27.43 -8.70
CA SER A 337 -20.57 -26.77 -9.54
C SER A 337 -21.94 -27.44 -9.46
N ARG A 338 -22.00 -28.76 -9.24
CA ARG A 338 -23.25 -29.56 -9.15
C ARG A 338 -23.92 -29.55 -7.77
N PHE A 339 -23.55 -28.64 -6.86
CA PHE A 339 -24.29 -28.49 -5.61
C PHE A 339 -25.77 -28.14 -5.90
N PRO A 340 -26.77 -28.76 -5.23
CA PRO A 340 -26.65 -29.60 -4.03
C PRO A 340 -26.38 -31.09 -4.27
N ALA A 341 -26.43 -31.57 -5.51
CA ALA A 341 -26.23 -32.98 -5.87
C ALA A 341 -24.81 -33.49 -5.57
N CYS A 342 -23.78 -32.63 -5.68
CA CYS A 342 -22.44 -32.90 -5.18
C CYS A 342 -22.03 -31.86 -4.13
N ARG A 343 -21.79 -32.29 -2.89
CA ARG A 343 -21.44 -31.42 -1.75
C ARG A 343 -19.94 -31.34 -1.47
N ARG A 344 -19.09 -31.80 -2.40
CA ARG A 344 -17.62 -31.73 -2.27
C ARG A 344 -17.17 -30.30 -2.07
N ARG A 345 -16.32 -30.10 -1.07
CA ARG A 345 -15.72 -28.82 -0.68
C ARG A 345 -14.23 -29.00 -0.44
N LEU A 346 -13.44 -27.99 -0.80
CA LEU A 346 -12.00 -27.92 -0.57
C LEU A 346 -11.65 -26.51 -0.05
N ARG A 347 -10.59 -26.43 0.73
CA ARG A 347 -10.04 -25.13 1.14
C ARG A 347 -9.17 -24.58 0.02
N LEU A 348 -9.12 -23.26 -0.08
CA LEU A 348 -8.22 -22.55 -0.97
C LEU A 348 -7.12 -21.92 -0.11
N SER A 349 -5.86 -22.28 -0.34
CA SER A 349 -4.74 -21.62 0.36
C SER A 349 -4.59 -20.17 -0.10
N ALA A 350 -3.83 -19.37 0.65
CA ALA A 350 -3.48 -18.00 0.24
C ALA A 350 -2.69 -17.97 -1.08
N GLN A 351 -2.05 -19.09 -1.47
CA GLN A 351 -1.32 -19.28 -2.72
C GLN A 351 -2.16 -19.93 -3.82
N GLY A 352 -3.48 -20.12 -3.61
CA GLY A 352 -4.39 -20.68 -4.60
C GLY A 352 -4.37 -22.22 -4.74
N GLN A 353 -3.70 -22.94 -3.83
CA GLN A 353 -3.67 -24.40 -3.84
C GLN A 353 -4.96 -25.01 -3.27
N ARG A 354 -5.36 -26.17 -3.80
CA ARG A 354 -6.48 -26.96 -3.28
C ARG A 354 -6.00 -27.75 -2.07
N LEU A 355 -6.63 -27.51 -0.92
CA LEU A 355 -6.35 -28.24 0.31
C LEU A 355 -7.58 -29.08 0.68
N PRO A 356 -7.40 -30.29 1.24
CA PRO A 356 -8.49 -31.06 1.80
C PRO A 356 -9.33 -30.22 2.77
N TRP A 357 -10.62 -30.51 2.82
CA TRP A 357 -11.49 -29.88 3.82
C TRP A 357 -11.23 -30.49 5.19
N THR A 358 -10.22 -29.99 5.88
CA THR A 358 -9.99 -30.25 7.30
C THR A 358 -10.60 -29.11 8.12
N GLU A 359 -11.36 -29.46 9.17
CA GLU A 359 -11.75 -28.47 10.17
C GLU A 359 -10.47 -28.03 10.89
N PRO A 360 -10.12 -26.73 10.89
CA PRO A 360 -8.99 -26.28 11.68
C PRO A 360 -9.31 -26.49 13.17
N GLU A 361 -8.38 -27.09 13.90
CA GLU A 361 -8.50 -27.32 15.35
C GLU A 361 -8.68 -26.03 16.19
N SER A 362 -8.61 -24.84 15.58
CA SER A 362 -8.58 -23.55 16.28
C SER A 362 -9.54 -22.48 15.74
N LEU A 363 -10.75 -22.83 15.28
CA LEU A 363 -11.81 -21.83 15.05
C LEU A 363 -12.74 -21.68 16.27
N PRO A 364 -13.07 -20.45 16.70
CA PRO A 364 -14.10 -20.19 17.70
C PRO A 364 -15.40 -20.89 17.32
N GLU A 365 -16.12 -21.42 18.31
CA GLU A 365 -17.31 -22.25 18.13
C GLU A 365 -18.40 -21.56 17.28
N THR A 366 -18.46 -20.23 17.32
CA THR A 366 -19.35 -19.37 16.52
C THR A 366 -19.05 -19.34 15.02
N MET A 367 -17.91 -19.89 14.59
CA MET A 367 -17.47 -19.98 13.20
C MET A 367 -17.57 -21.39 12.60
N ARG A 368 -18.01 -22.38 13.40
CA ARG A 368 -18.26 -23.75 12.94
C ARG A 368 -19.60 -23.81 12.21
N LEU A 369 -19.63 -24.37 11.00
CA LEU A 369 -20.88 -24.66 10.31
C LEU A 369 -21.50 -25.94 10.90
N PRO A 370 -22.83 -26.06 11.00
CA PRO A 370 -23.46 -27.28 11.50
C PRO A 370 -23.03 -28.48 10.64
N SER A 371 -22.65 -29.56 11.32
CA SER A 371 -22.31 -30.83 10.69
C SER A 371 -23.48 -31.31 9.81
N PRO A 372 -23.22 -31.95 8.66
CA PRO A 372 -24.29 -32.54 7.88
C PRO A 372 -24.97 -33.61 8.73
N THR A 373 -26.25 -33.42 9.01
CA THR A 373 -27.11 -34.47 9.57
C THR A 373 -27.03 -35.68 8.64
N PRO A 374 -26.81 -36.91 9.15
CA PRO A 374 -26.91 -38.09 8.32
C PRO A 374 -28.32 -38.13 7.72
N ALA A 375 -28.41 -38.34 6.40
CA ALA A 375 -29.69 -38.58 5.76
C ALA A 375 -30.27 -39.89 6.30
N ALA A 376 -31.54 -39.85 6.74
CA ALA A 376 -32.35 -41.03 7.00
C ALA A 376 -32.75 -41.70 5.69
#